data_AF-H5SB88-F1
#
_entry.id   AF-H5SB88-F1
#
_cell.length_a   1.000
_cell.length_b   1.000
_cell.length_c   1.000
_cell.angle_alpha   90.00
_cell.angle_beta   90.00
_cell.angle_gamma   90.00
#
_symmetry.space_group_name_H-M   'P 1'
#
loop_
_entity.id
_entity.type
_entity.pdbx_description
1 polymer ?
#
loop_
_entity_poly.entity_id
_entity_poly.type
_entity_poly.pdbx_seq_one_letter_code
_entity_poly.pdbx_strand_id
1 'polypeptide(L)'
;MSLVSKKETEEFLETLFRNRLTEAERILQQLTEKHPEDTRYLHALRGIYLSYVGEDKDSLLHTIYTNEIHRKNIRKIAEHFKALEGLLGLNDRFFQAWQTVLSLMDKLPEPQKIKPQQTSYT
;
A
#
# COMPACT_ATOMS: atom_id res chain seq x y z
N MET A 1 16.15 -14.65 -10.61
CA MET A 1 16.01 -13.68 -9.50
C MET A 1 14.57 -13.71 -9.01
N SER A 2 14.31 -13.53 -7.71
CA SER A 2 12.94 -13.57 -7.17
C SER A 2 12.25 -12.21 -7.28
N LEU A 3 10.92 -12.20 -7.34
CA LEU A 3 10.10 -10.99 -7.26
C LEU A 3 9.86 -10.60 -5.79
N VAL A 4 9.40 -9.38 -5.55
CA VAL A 4 9.03 -8.93 -4.20
C VAL A 4 7.89 -9.82 -3.68
N SER A 5 8.08 -10.38 -2.50
CA SER A 5 7.12 -11.27 -1.86
C SER A 5 6.08 -10.51 -1.03
N LYS A 6 4.98 -11.22 -0.71
CA LYS A 6 3.97 -10.72 0.23
C LYS A 6 4.54 -10.42 1.62
N LYS A 7 5.46 -11.25 2.11
CA LYS A 7 6.08 -11.09 3.44
C LYS A 7 6.95 -9.83 3.51
N GLU A 8 7.73 -9.58 2.46
CA GLU A 8 8.54 -8.36 2.34
C GLU A 8 7.66 -7.10 2.24
N THR A 9 6.53 -7.21 1.54
CA THR A 9 5.54 -6.12 1.48
C THR A 9 4.91 -5.86 2.86
N GLU A 10 4.57 -6.91 3.59
CA GLU A 10 4.04 -6.83 4.95
C GLU A 10 5.03 -6.15 5.91
N GLU A 11 6.29 -6.59 5.92
CA GLU A 11 7.35 -6.01 6.75
C GLU A 11 7.56 -4.51 6.48
N PHE A 12 7.58 -4.13 5.20
CA PHE A 12 7.65 -2.73 4.78
C PHE A 12 6.45 -1.93 5.29
N LEU A 13 5.22 -2.40 5.06
CA LEU A 13 3.99 -1.69 5.44
C LEU A 13 3.81 -1.60 6.95
N GLU A 14 4.10 -2.66 7.71
CA GLU A 14 4.07 -2.64 9.17
C GLU A 14 5.02 -1.59 9.74
N THR A 15 6.23 -1.51 9.18
CA THR A 15 7.24 -0.53 9.59
C THR A 15 6.80 0.90 9.27
N LEU A 16 6.24 1.10 8.08
CA LEU A 16 5.70 2.39 7.62
C LEU A 16 4.55 2.86 8.52
N PHE A 17 3.57 1.99 8.79
CA PHE A 17 2.36 2.35 9.55
C PHE A 17 2.65 2.59 11.04
N ARG A 18 3.72 1.98 11.58
CA ARG A 18 4.28 2.30 12.91
C ARG A 18 5.11 3.59 12.93
N ASN A 19 5.12 4.35 11.83
CA ASN A 19 5.84 5.62 11.66
C ASN A 19 7.36 5.53 11.83
N ARG A 20 7.95 4.36 11.56
CA ARG A 20 9.42 4.17 11.57
C ARG A 20 9.99 4.52 10.18
N LEU A 21 9.90 5.80 9.79
CA LEU A 21 10.11 6.23 8.40
C LEU A 21 11.49 5.91 7.84
N THR A 22 12.56 6.16 8.59
CA THR A 22 13.93 5.83 8.19
C THR A 22 14.11 4.33 7.92
N GLU A 23 13.50 3.49 8.76
CA GLU A 23 13.56 2.04 8.62
C GLU A 23 12.72 1.55 7.43
N ALA A 24 11.54 2.15 7.22
CA ALA A 24 10.70 1.85 6.06
C ALA A 24 11.40 2.22 4.74
N GLU A 25 12.10 3.36 4.70
CA GLU A 25 12.90 3.78 3.55
C GLU A 25 14.08 2.82 3.31
N ARG A 26 14.76 2.40 4.38
CA ARG A 26 15.84 1.41 4.32
C ARG A 26 15.36 0.07 3.75
N ILE A 27 14.21 -0.43 4.22
CA ILE A 27 13.59 -1.66 3.69
C ILE A 27 13.27 -1.47 2.20
N LEU A 28 12.66 -0.37 1.81
CA LEU A 28 12.32 -0.11 0.41
C LEU A 28 13.55 -0.06 -0.50
N GLN A 29 14.65 0.54 -0.02
CA GLN A 29 15.94 0.55 -0.72
C GLN A 29 16.48 -0.88 -0.88
N GLN A 30 16.47 -1.69 0.19
CA GLN A 30 16.90 -3.09 0.14
C GLN A 30 16.07 -3.93 -0.82
N LEU A 31 14.74 -3.73 -0.87
CA LEU A 31 13.87 -4.40 -1.83
C LEU A 31 14.22 -4.00 -3.27
N THR A 32 14.58 -2.74 -3.49
CA THR A 32 14.98 -2.24 -4.81
C THR A 32 16.28 -2.88 -5.28
N GLU A 33 17.26 -3.04 -4.38
CA GLU A 33 18.53 -3.71 -4.68
C GLU A 33 18.37 -5.23 -4.87
N LYS A 34 17.49 -5.85 -4.08
CA LYS A 34 17.25 -7.30 -4.10
C LYS A 34 16.39 -7.75 -5.28
N HIS A 35 15.47 -6.91 -5.73
CA HIS A 35 14.47 -7.22 -6.78
C HIS A 35 14.51 -6.20 -7.93
N PRO A 36 15.68 -5.96 -8.56
CA PRO A 36 15.84 -4.87 -9.53
C PRO A 36 14.90 -4.98 -10.74
N GLU A 37 14.48 -6.19 -11.09
CA GLU A 37 13.57 -6.47 -12.21
C GLU A 37 12.07 -6.24 -11.86
N ASP A 38 11.69 -6.17 -10.59
CA ASP A 38 10.29 -5.98 -10.15
C ASP A 38 9.91 -4.48 -10.06
N THR A 39 10.39 -3.71 -11.04
CA THR A 39 10.35 -2.23 -11.06
C THR A 39 8.95 -1.68 -10.84
N ARG A 40 7.94 -2.21 -11.56
CA ARG A 40 6.53 -1.80 -11.45
C ARG A 40 5.97 -2.00 -10.04
N TYR A 41 6.32 -3.10 -9.38
CA TYR A 41 5.91 -3.37 -7.99
C TYR A 41 6.57 -2.38 -7.03
N LEU A 42 7.89 -2.19 -7.17
CA LEU A 42 8.67 -1.26 -6.37
C LEU A 42 8.20 0.18 -6.53
N HIS A 43 7.80 0.60 -7.74
CA HIS A 43 7.19 1.90 -7.99
C HIS A 43 5.88 2.08 -7.22
N ALA A 44 5.04 1.05 -7.15
CA ALA A 44 3.81 1.10 -6.35
C ALA A 44 4.14 1.28 -4.85
N LEU A 45 5.10 0.51 -4.31
CA LEU A 45 5.53 0.65 -2.91
C LEU A 45 6.15 2.02 -2.62
N ARG A 46 6.94 2.56 -3.56
CA ARG A 46 7.51 3.91 -3.45
C ARG A 46 6.42 4.99 -3.47
N GLY A 47 5.41 4.85 -4.33
CA GLY A 47 4.26 5.75 -4.34
C GLY A 47 3.51 5.73 -3.01
N ILE A 48 3.29 4.54 -2.45
CA ILE A 48 2.68 4.39 -1.11
C ILE A 48 3.54 5.08 -0.05
N TYR A 49 4.86 4.85 -0.03
CA TYR A 49 5.79 5.52 0.89
C TYR A 49 5.67 7.04 0.80
N LEU A 50 5.79 7.60 -0.41
CA LEU A 50 5.77 9.04 -0.63
C LEU A 50 4.42 9.66 -0.25
N SER A 51 3.30 9.02 -0.61
CA SER A 51 1.97 9.49 -0.22
C SER A 51 1.77 9.48 1.29
N TYR A 52 2.25 8.45 1.99
CA TYR A 52 2.16 8.34 3.44
C TYR A 52 3.03 9.38 4.15
N VAL A 53 4.28 9.53 3.72
CA VAL A 53 5.23 10.50 4.30
C VAL A 53 4.76 11.92 4.04
N GLY A 54 4.31 12.21 2.81
CA GLY A 54 3.79 13.51 2.40
C GLY A 54 2.39 13.84 2.92
N GLU A 55 1.73 12.93 3.64
CA GLU A 55 0.35 13.08 4.13
C GLU A 55 -0.63 13.44 3.01
N ASP A 56 -0.46 12.81 1.85
CA ASP A 56 -1.28 13.03 0.67
C ASP A 56 -2.73 12.58 0.95
N LYS A 57 -3.60 13.59 1.10
CA LYS A 57 -5.02 13.41 1.41
C LYS A 57 -5.81 12.84 0.24
N ASP A 58 -5.30 12.96 -0.99
CA ASP A 58 -5.94 12.45 -2.20
C ASP A 58 -5.48 11.02 -2.52
N SER A 59 -4.53 10.48 -1.75
CA SER A 59 -4.06 9.11 -1.93
C SER A 59 -5.14 8.07 -1.63
N LEU A 60 -5.09 6.96 -2.36
CA LEU A 60 -5.97 5.81 -2.10
C LEU A 60 -5.83 5.30 -0.66
N LEU A 61 -4.60 5.31 -0.13
CA LEU A 61 -4.32 4.90 1.25
C LEU A 61 -5.07 5.80 2.25
N HIS A 62 -4.96 7.12 2.10
CA HIS A 62 -5.67 8.08 2.96
C HIS A 62 -7.18 7.90 2.85
N THR A 63 -7.69 7.75 1.63
CA THR A 63 -9.12 7.55 1.36
C THR A 63 -9.67 6.29 2.03
N ILE A 64 -8.94 5.17 1.99
CA ILE A 64 -9.36 3.92 2.64
C ILE A 64 -9.42 4.08 4.17
N TYR A 65 -8.42 4.73 4.77
CA TYR A 65 -8.31 4.82 6.23
C TYR A 65 -9.16 5.92 6.86
N THR A 66 -9.55 6.94 6.09
CA THR A 66 -10.41 8.03 6.59
C THR A 66 -11.89 7.83 6.30
N ASN A 67 -12.25 6.87 5.45
CA ASN A 67 -13.63 6.55 5.10
C ASN A 67 -13.99 5.10 5.48
N GLU A 68 -14.85 4.96 6.49
CA GLU A 68 -15.27 3.65 7.00
C GLU A 68 -15.98 2.78 5.96
N ILE A 69 -16.70 3.38 5.01
CA ILE A 69 -17.36 2.65 3.91
C ILE A 69 -16.29 2.04 3.00
N HIS A 70 -15.25 2.79 2.64
CA HIS A 70 -14.15 2.26 1.83
C HIS A 70 -13.38 1.19 2.58
N ARG A 71 -13.10 1.39 3.88
CA ARG A 71 -12.47 0.40 4.73
C ARG A 71 -13.24 -0.92 4.80
N LYS A 72 -14.56 -0.87 5.03
CA LYS A 72 -15.44 -2.05 5.02
C LYS A 72 -15.51 -2.75 3.67
N ASN A 73 -15.30 -2.03 2.57
CA ASN A 73 -15.36 -2.55 1.21
C ASN A 73 -13.98 -2.83 0.59
N ILE A 74 -12.92 -2.94 1.41
CA ILE A 74 -11.55 -3.13 0.91
C ILE A 74 -11.40 -4.35 -0.02
N ARG A 75 -12.13 -5.43 0.24
CA ARG A 75 -12.13 -6.63 -0.61
C ARG A 75 -12.68 -6.33 -2.01
N LYS A 76 -13.75 -5.52 -2.10
CA LYS A 76 -14.30 -5.07 -3.39
C LYS A 76 -13.34 -4.14 -4.13
N ILE A 77 -12.61 -3.29 -3.40
CA ILE A 77 -11.55 -2.46 -3.98
C ILE A 77 -10.46 -3.35 -4.58
N ALA A 78 -10.03 -4.40 -3.86
CA ALA A 78 -9.04 -5.36 -4.37
C ALA A 78 -9.56 -6.12 -5.62
N GLU A 79 -10.84 -6.50 -5.64
CA GLU A 79 -11.49 -7.11 -6.81
C GLU A 79 -11.50 -6.15 -8.01
N HIS A 80 -11.75 -4.86 -7.81
CA HIS A 80 -11.66 -3.86 -8.88
C HIS A 80 -10.22 -3.74 -9.43
N PHE A 81 -9.20 -3.74 -8.56
CA PHE A 81 -7.80 -3.76 -9.01
C PHE A 81 -7.48 -4.99 -9.85
N LYS A 82 -8.03 -6.16 -9.49
CA LYS A 82 -7.89 -7.40 -10.27
C LYS A 82 -8.61 -7.32 -11.63
N ALA A 83 -9.80 -6.72 -11.68
CA ALA A 83 -10.51 -6.50 -12.93
C ALA A 83 -9.76 -5.51 -13.85
N LEU A 84 -9.20 -4.44 -13.28
CA LEU A 84 -8.38 -3.46 -14.02
C LEU A 84 -7.11 -4.09 -14.59
N GLU A 85 -6.42 -4.95 -13.82
CA GLU A 85 -5.27 -5.73 -14.31
C GLU A 85 -5.67 -6.56 -15.54
N GLY A 86 -6.82 -7.24 -15.50
CA GLY A 86 -7.31 -8.03 -16.62
C GLY A 86 -7.67 -7.21 -17.86
N LEU A 87 -8.19 -5.99 -17.67
CA LEU A 87 -8.58 -5.08 -18.76
C LEU A 87 -7.39 -4.42 -19.45
N LEU A 88 -6.33 -4.11 -18.71
CA LEU A 88 -5.14 -3.41 -19.23
C LEU A 88 -4.09 -4.35 -19.85
N GLY A 89 -4.25 -5.67 -19.67
CA GLY A 89 -3.35 -6.69 -20.21
C GLY A 89 -2.28 -7.17 -19.21
N LEU A 90 -1.74 -8.37 -19.52
CA LEU A 90 -0.83 -9.25 -18.75
C LEU A 90 -0.29 -8.75 -17.40
N ASN A 91 -0.64 -9.49 -16.33
CA ASN A 91 0.13 -9.72 -15.09
C ASN A 91 0.98 -8.53 -14.61
N ASP A 92 0.40 -7.33 -14.61
CA ASP A 92 1.14 -6.13 -14.31
C ASP A 92 1.40 -6.04 -12.81
N ARG A 93 2.69 -6.12 -12.47
CA ARG A 93 3.20 -6.14 -11.11
C ARG A 93 2.81 -4.91 -10.29
N PHE A 94 2.49 -3.78 -10.93
CA PHE A 94 1.93 -2.61 -10.24
C PHE A 94 0.56 -2.93 -9.60
N PHE A 95 -0.34 -3.57 -10.35
CA PHE A 95 -1.65 -3.96 -9.82
C PHE A 95 -1.53 -5.07 -8.77
N GLN A 96 -0.60 -6.01 -8.97
CA GLN A 96 -0.32 -7.06 -7.98
C GLN A 96 0.25 -6.52 -6.66
N ALA A 97 1.02 -5.42 -6.70
CA ALA A 97 1.45 -4.71 -5.50
C ALA A 97 0.25 -4.17 -4.72
N TRP A 98 -0.66 -3.48 -5.39
CA TRP A 98 -1.88 -2.98 -4.76
C TRP A 98 -2.78 -4.09 -4.24
N GLN A 99 -2.96 -5.18 -4.99
CA GLN A 99 -3.69 -6.36 -4.48
C GLN A 99 -3.04 -6.91 -3.21
N THR A 100 -1.71 -6.99 -3.18
CA THR A 100 -0.97 -7.47 -2.00
C THR A 100 -1.17 -6.53 -0.81
N VAL A 101 -1.00 -5.22 -1.01
CA VAL A 101 -1.24 -4.17 -0.01
C VAL A 101 -2.65 -4.28 0.55
N LEU A 102 -3.68 -4.25 -0.31
CA LEU A 102 -5.09 -4.32 0.07
C LEU A 102 -5.41 -5.61 0.84
N SER A 103 -4.78 -6.74 0.46
CA SER A 103 -4.95 -8.02 1.16
C SER A 103 -4.29 -8.08 2.55
N LEU A 104 -3.38 -7.15 2.84
CA LEU A 104 -2.67 -7.05 4.11
C LEU A 104 -3.31 -6.06 5.07
N MET A 105 -4.11 -5.10 4.59
CA MET A 105 -4.60 -3.99 5.44
C MET A 105 -5.40 -4.44 6.68
N ASP A 106 -6.10 -5.57 6.63
CA ASP A 106 -6.81 -6.13 7.80
C ASP A 106 -5.86 -6.67 8.89
N LYS A 107 -4.59 -6.89 8.56
CA LYS A 107 -3.55 -7.44 9.46
C LYS A 107 -2.55 -6.38 9.94
N LEU A 108 -2.43 -5.28 9.20
CA LEU A 108 -1.48 -4.23 9.50
C LEU A 108 -1.95 -3.39 10.71
N PRO A 109 -1.01 -2.79 11.47
CA PRO A 109 -1.37 -1.82 12.49
C PRO A 109 -2.07 -0.61 11.87
N GLU A 110 -2.85 0.12 12.65
CA GLU A 110 -3.42 1.39 12.17
C GLU A 110 -2.28 2.37 11.78
N PRO A 111 -2.38 3.04 10.62
CA PRO A 111 -1.42 4.03 10.18
C PRO A 111 -1.39 5.23 11.13
N GLN A 112 -0.29 5.41 11.86
CA GLN A 112 -0.18 6.48 12.87
C GLN A 112 -0.32 7.90 12.32
N LYS A 113 0.04 8.12 11.05
CA LYS A 113 -0.10 9.44 10.40
C LYS A 113 -1.50 9.73 9.86
N ILE A 114 -2.33 8.71 9.65
CA ILE A 114 -3.67 8.88 9.07
C ILE A 114 -4.69 8.78 10.19
N LYS A 115 -5.29 9.91 10.55
CA LYS A 115 -6.37 9.95 11.55
C LYS A 115 -7.71 9.96 10.84
N PRO A 116 -8.70 9.14 11.28
CA PRO A 116 -10.07 9.26 10.81
C PRO A 116 -10.55 10.70 11.01
N GLN A 117 -11.24 11.26 10.03
CA GLN A 117 -11.92 12.53 10.24
C GLN A 117 -12.95 12.32 11.36
N GLN A 118 -12.74 12.92 12.52
CA GLN A 118 -13.78 13.01 13.54
C GLN A 118 -14.90 13.88 12.95
N THR A 119 -15.95 13.24 12.45
CA THR A 119 -17.18 13.93 12.10
C THR A 119 -17.86 14.29 13.42
N SER A 120 -17.49 15.45 13.97
CA SER A 120 -18.22 16.07 15.07
C SER A 120 -19.57 16.51 14.52
N TYR A 121 -20.61 15.69 14.72
CA TYR A 121 -21.98 16.18 14.66
C TYR A 121 -22.23 16.96 15.96
N THR A 122 -22.06 18.28 15.91
CA THR A 122 -22.69 19.23 16.85
C THR A 122 -24.04 19.64 16.33
#